data_AF-A0A7S1WZQ7-F1
#
_entry.id   AF-A0A7S1WZQ7-F1
#
_cell.length_a   1.000
_cell.length_b   1.000
_cell.length_c   1.000
_cell.angle_alpha   90.00
_cell.angle_beta   90.00
_cell.angle_gamma   90.00
#
_symmetry.space_group_name_H-M   'P 1'
#
loop_
_entity.id
_entity.type
_entity.pdbx_description
1 polymer ?
#
loop_
_entity_poly.entity_id
_entity_poly.type
_entity_poly.pdbx_seq_one_letter_code
_entity_poly.pdbx_strand_id
1 'polypeptide(L)'
;ENFKYNEECEASGWMSAVAASAAMGVAKAMIGFSFLQPVLKLVVPKVGEGPSRDLQMKGYWNLRMVGKSEDGSTQLLGKIGGKNDPGYYDTARMLLECALAMALQAKELDAAGCLKGGVLTPASAIGMVGIERLRQAGLQFETAPME
;
A
#
# COMPACT_ATOMS: atom_id res chain seq x y z
N GLU A 1 9.39 -21.70 2.98
CA GLU A 1 8.14 -21.05 2.51
C GLU A 1 7.20 -20.77 3.69
N ASN A 2 7.38 -19.64 4.39
CA ASN A 2 6.59 -19.26 5.57
C ASN A 2 6.05 -17.82 5.47
N PHE A 3 5.79 -17.33 4.26
CA PHE A 3 5.23 -15.99 4.07
C PHE A 3 3.76 -15.97 4.54
N LYS A 4 3.42 -15.00 5.38
CA LYS A 4 2.06 -14.76 5.86
C LYS A 4 1.66 -13.33 5.52
N TYR A 5 0.46 -13.18 4.98
CA TYR A 5 -0.12 -11.87 4.64
C TYR A 5 -1.50 -11.76 5.28
N ASN A 6 -1.73 -10.65 5.96
CA ASN A 6 -3.02 -10.27 6.50
C ASN A 6 -3.31 -8.83 6.10
N GLU A 7 -4.60 -8.55 5.87
CA GLU A 7 -5.09 -7.22 5.56
C GLU A 7 -6.27 -6.92 6.47
N GLU A 8 -6.25 -5.73 7.07
CA GLU A 8 -7.18 -5.33 8.12
C GLU A 8 -7.66 -3.90 7.85
N CYS A 9 -8.94 -3.65 8.10
CA CYS A 9 -9.51 -2.31 8.06
C CYS A 9 -9.74 -1.82 9.49
N GLU A 10 -9.19 -0.66 9.82
CA GLU A 10 -9.43 -0.05 11.12
C GLU A 10 -10.86 0.48 11.22
N ALA A 11 -11.48 0.29 12.38
CA ALA A 11 -12.81 0.79 12.70
C ALA A 11 -12.78 1.59 13.99
N SER A 12 -13.65 2.59 14.12
CA SER A 12 -13.70 3.50 15.27
C SER A 12 -14.07 2.83 16.61
N GLY A 13 -14.46 1.56 16.59
CA GLY A 13 -14.85 0.78 17.77
C GLY A 13 -15.34 -0.62 17.43
N TRP A 14 -15.52 -1.46 18.45
CA TRP A 14 -15.88 -2.88 18.28
C TRP A 14 -17.24 -3.07 17.58
N MET A 15 -18.25 -2.25 17.89
CA MET A 15 -19.56 -2.33 17.24
C MET A 15 -19.46 -2.04 15.73
N SER A 16 -18.72 -0.99 15.35
CA SER A 16 -18.46 -0.68 13.95
C SER A 16 -17.63 -1.77 13.26
N ALA A 17 -16.69 -2.39 13.97
CA ALA A 17 -15.90 -3.50 13.43
C ALA A 17 -16.77 -4.74 13.15
N VAL A 18 -17.67 -5.09 14.07
CA VAL A 18 -18.63 -6.20 13.90
C VAL A 18 -19.58 -5.91 12.74
N ALA A 19 -20.13 -4.70 12.67
CA ALA A 19 -21.01 -4.28 11.58
C ALA A 19 -20.30 -4.33 10.22
N ALA A 20 -19.09 -3.78 10.11
CA ALA A 20 -18.29 -3.79 8.89
C ALA A 20 -17.94 -5.23 8.45
N SER A 21 -17.56 -6.09 9.40
CA SER A 21 -17.27 -7.50 9.14
C SER A 21 -18.48 -8.26 8.62
N ALA A 22 -19.65 -8.05 9.24
CA ALA A 22 -20.91 -8.64 8.78
C ALA A 22 -21.28 -8.15 7.38
N ALA A 23 -21.18 -6.84 7.11
CA ALA A 23 -21.43 -6.26 5.79
C ALA A 23 -20.51 -6.85 4.72
N MET A 24 -19.23 -7.03 5.03
CA MET A 24 -18.27 -7.64 4.10
C MET A 24 -18.58 -9.12 3.85
N GLY A 25 -19.05 -9.86 4.87
CA GLY A 25 -19.54 -11.23 4.72
C GLY A 25 -20.74 -11.34 3.79
N VAL A 26 -21.72 -10.43 3.95
CA VAL A 26 -22.89 -10.35 3.05
C VAL A 26 -22.47 -10.00 1.63
N ALA A 27 -21.57 -9.02 1.44
CA ALA A 27 -21.07 -8.64 0.12
C ALA A 27 -20.39 -9.83 -0.59
N LYS A 28 -19.54 -10.59 0.12
CA LYS A 28 -18.91 -11.80 -0.41
C LYS A 28 -19.95 -12.85 -0.82
N ALA A 29 -20.97 -13.08 -0.01
CA ALA A 29 -22.04 -14.02 -0.34
C ALA A 29 -22.78 -13.57 -1.62
N MET A 30 -23.13 -12.28 -1.74
CA MET A 30 -23.80 -11.76 -2.93
C MET A 30 -22.98 -11.90 -4.21
N ILE A 31 -21.65 -11.69 -4.14
CA ILE A 31 -20.74 -11.89 -5.28
C ILE A 31 -20.76 -13.36 -5.76
N GLY A 32 -20.90 -14.31 -4.85
CA GLY A 32 -20.96 -15.75 -5.16
C GLY A 32 -22.23 -16.18 -5.92
N PHE A 33 -23.30 -15.38 -5.89
CA PHE A 33 -24.55 -15.67 -6.58
C PHE A 33 -24.68 -14.80 -7.84
N SER A 34 -24.42 -15.40 -9.01
CA SER A 34 -24.41 -14.71 -10.31
C SER A 34 -25.71 -13.93 -10.62
N PHE A 35 -26.86 -14.41 -10.16
CA PHE A 35 -28.14 -13.74 -10.36
C PHE A 35 -28.28 -12.40 -9.59
N LEU A 36 -27.45 -12.17 -8.56
CA LEU A 36 -27.42 -10.92 -7.80
C LEU A 36 -26.48 -9.86 -8.40
N GLN A 37 -25.66 -10.22 -9.39
CA GLN A 37 -24.73 -9.28 -10.03
C GLN A 37 -25.39 -8.02 -10.61
N PRO A 38 -26.57 -8.06 -11.27
CA PRO A 38 -27.22 -6.85 -11.77
C PRO A 38 -27.57 -5.87 -10.65
N VAL A 39 -28.00 -6.38 -9.50
CA VAL A 39 -28.29 -5.57 -8.31
C VAL A 39 -27.00 -5.00 -7.75
N LEU A 40 -25.96 -5.83 -7.59
CA LEU A 40 -24.67 -5.40 -7.06
C LEU A 40 -24.06 -4.26 -7.88
N LYS A 41 -24.15 -4.32 -9.22
CA LYS A 41 -23.68 -3.28 -10.15
C LYS A 41 -24.35 -1.91 -9.96
N LEU A 42 -25.55 -1.86 -9.34
CA LEU A 42 -26.23 -0.59 -9.05
C LEU A 42 -25.71 0.07 -7.76
N VAL A 43 -25.07 -0.70 -6.87
CA VAL A 43 -24.66 -0.24 -5.54
C VAL A 43 -23.16 0.01 -5.43
N VAL A 44 -22.35 -0.66 -6.25
CA VAL A 44 -20.90 -0.45 -6.28
C VAL A 44 -20.53 0.79 -7.11
N PRO A 45 -19.44 1.50 -6.77
CA PRO A 45 -18.95 2.62 -7.56
C PRO A 45 -18.72 2.20 -9.02
N LYS A 46 -18.98 3.11 -9.97
CA LYS A 46 -18.65 2.82 -11.37
C LYS A 46 -17.15 2.80 -11.55
N VAL A 47 -16.72 2.05 -12.56
CA VAL A 47 -15.30 1.98 -12.95
C VAL A 47 -14.79 3.41 -13.20
N GLY A 48 -13.73 3.79 -12.49
CA GLY A 48 -13.10 5.11 -12.60
C GLY A 48 -13.69 6.22 -11.73
N GLU A 49 -14.77 6.00 -10.99
CA GLU A 49 -15.32 7.05 -10.08
C GLU A 49 -14.40 7.28 -8.86
N GLY A 50 -13.83 6.21 -8.31
CA GLY A 50 -12.94 6.28 -7.14
C GLY A 50 -13.57 6.94 -5.89
N PRO A 51 -12.82 7.04 -4.79
CA PRO A 51 -13.23 7.81 -3.62
C PRO A 51 -13.22 9.31 -3.94
N SER A 52 -14.08 10.06 -3.27
CA SER A 52 -14.08 11.53 -3.35
C SER A 52 -12.73 12.10 -2.89
N ARG A 53 -12.38 13.31 -3.35
CA ARG A 53 -11.14 13.97 -2.92
C ARG A 53 -11.05 14.11 -1.40
N ASP A 54 -12.17 14.36 -0.72
CA ASP A 54 -12.20 14.47 0.74
C ASP A 54 -11.83 13.14 1.42
N LEU A 55 -12.39 12.02 0.94
CA LEU A 55 -12.02 10.67 1.41
C LEU A 55 -10.55 10.37 1.11
N GLN A 56 -10.05 10.78 -0.06
CA GLN A 56 -8.64 10.62 -0.42
C GLN A 56 -7.71 11.37 0.54
N MET A 57 -8.07 12.60 0.90
CA MET A 57 -7.24 13.45 1.76
C MET A 57 -7.28 13.02 3.23
N LYS A 58 -8.40 12.43 3.70
CA LYS A 58 -8.61 11.99 5.09
C LYS A 58 -8.21 10.53 5.34
N GLY A 59 -7.99 9.75 4.29
CA GLY A 59 -7.54 8.38 4.38
C GLY A 59 -6.14 8.25 5.01
N TYR A 60 -5.79 7.04 5.38
CA TYR A 60 -4.45 6.68 5.83
C TYR A 60 -4.26 5.18 5.67
N TRP A 61 -3.02 4.71 5.79
CA TRP A 61 -2.71 3.29 5.76
C TRP A 61 -1.39 3.01 6.49
N ASN A 62 -1.23 1.77 6.92
CA ASN A 62 -0.02 1.27 7.56
C ASN A 62 0.26 -0.16 7.11
N LEU A 63 1.45 -0.38 6.57
CA LEU A 63 1.97 -1.69 6.21
C LEU A 63 3.03 -2.09 7.24
N ARG A 64 2.85 -3.26 7.85
CA ARG A 64 3.80 -3.85 8.78
C ARG A 64 4.42 -5.10 8.18
N MET A 65 5.75 -5.14 8.15
CA MET A 65 6.51 -6.27 7.63
C MET A 65 7.37 -6.83 8.75
N VAL A 66 7.24 -8.13 9.01
CA VAL A 66 8.08 -8.82 10.00
C VAL A 66 9.08 -9.68 9.25
N GLY A 67 10.36 -9.35 9.38
CA GLY A 67 11.48 -10.13 8.87
C GLY A 67 12.11 -10.95 10.00
N LYS A 68 12.46 -12.21 9.71
CA LYS A 68 13.22 -13.06 10.63
C LYS A 68 14.47 -13.58 9.95
N SER A 69 15.60 -13.62 10.65
CA SER A 69 16.81 -14.28 10.17
C SER A 69 16.59 -15.80 10.07
N GLU A 70 17.39 -16.47 9.24
CA GLU A 70 17.27 -17.92 9.02
C GLU A 70 17.47 -18.74 10.31
N ASP A 71 18.36 -18.28 11.18
CA ASP A 71 18.64 -18.87 12.50
C ASP A 71 17.62 -18.44 13.58
N GLY A 72 16.68 -17.55 13.25
CA GLY A 72 15.66 -17.02 14.16
C GLY A 72 16.18 -16.08 15.25
N SER A 73 17.48 -15.77 15.27
CA SER A 73 18.11 -14.94 16.32
C SER A 73 17.72 -13.46 16.22
N THR A 74 17.34 -13.01 15.02
CA THR A 74 17.00 -11.62 14.74
C THR A 74 15.59 -11.53 14.19
N GLN A 75 14.78 -10.63 14.74
CA GLN A 75 13.49 -10.24 14.19
C GLN A 75 13.45 -8.72 14.01
N LEU A 76 12.95 -8.28 12.86
CA LEU A 76 12.82 -6.87 12.50
C LEU A 76 11.38 -6.55 12.12
N LEU A 77 10.89 -5.41 12.57
CA LEU A 77 9.63 -4.81 12.16
C LEU A 77 9.92 -3.63 11.22
N GLY A 78 9.51 -3.75 9.97
CA GLY A 78 9.37 -2.64 9.04
C GLY A 78 7.96 -2.05 9.13
N LYS A 79 7.86 -0.72 9.18
CA LYS A 79 6.60 0.02 9.06
C LYS A 79 6.68 0.98 7.88
N ILE A 80 5.70 0.92 7.01
CA ILE A 80 5.50 1.87 5.92
C ILE A 80 4.11 2.47 6.08
N GLY A 81 3.94 3.77 5.87
CA GLY A 81 2.61 4.36 5.99
C GLY A 81 2.46 5.70 5.27
N GLY A 82 1.20 6.08 5.10
CA GLY A 82 0.80 7.33 4.48
C GLY A 82 -0.43 7.93 5.15
N LYS A 83 -0.59 9.26 5.02
CA LYS A 83 -1.70 10.05 5.58
C LYS A 83 -2.75 10.41 4.53
N ASN A 84 -2.80 9.65 3.44
CA ASN A 84 -3.80 9.77 2.40
C ASN A 84 -4.33 8.39 2.04
N ASP A 85 -5.39 8.34 1.24
CA ASP A 85 -5.95 7.08 0.74
C ASP A 85 -4.87 6.24 0.03
N PRO A 86 -4.75 4.94 0.37
CA PRO A 86 -3.72 4.07 -0.18
C PRO A 86 -3.86 3.84 -1.68
N GLY A 87 -5.10 3.69 -2.17
CA GLY A 87 -5.37 3.18 -3.52
C GLY A 87 -5.26 4.21 -4.63
N TYR A 88 -5.70 5.44 -4.38
CA TYR A 88 -5.75 6.50 -5.38
C TYR A 88 -4.69 7.56 -5.13
N TYR A 89 -4.63 8.10 -3.92
CA TYR A 89 -3.73 9.22 -3.65
C TYR A 89 -2.28 8.75 -3.53
N ASP A 90 -1.99 7.86 -2.58
CA ASP A 90 -0.61 7.48 -2.28
C ASP A 90 -0.01 6.57 -3.34
N THR A 91 -0.80 5.72 -3.99
CA THR A 91 -0.33 4.96 -5.16
C THR A 91 0.05 5.90 -6.31
N ALA A 92 -0.76 6.92 -6.62
CA ALA A 92 -0.41 7.91 -7.64
C ALA A 92 0.86 8.69 -7.25
N ARG A 93 0.99 9.08 -5.98
CA ARG A 93 2.20 9.73 -5.45
C ARG A 93 3.43 8.83 -5.63
N MET A 94 3.35 7.53 -5.30
CA MET A 94 4.45 6.59 -5.50
C MET A 94 4.88 6.50 -6.97
N LEU A 95 3.92 6.40 -7.90
CA LEU A 95 4.19 6.35 -9.34
C LEU A 95 4.88 7.62 -9.83
N LEU A 96 4.40 8.79 -9.40
CA LEU A 96 4.99 10.07 -9.75
C LEU A 96 6.41 10.21 -9.21
N GLU A 97 6.66 9.84 -7.95
CA GLU A 97 8.00 9.91 -7.37
C GLU A 97 8.97 8.92 -8.02
N CYS A 98 8.50 7.74 -8.45
CA CYS A 98 9.32 6.84 -9.28
C CYS A 98 9.71 7.50 -10.60
N ALA A 99 8.75 8.12 -11.29
CA ALA A 99 9.02 8.81 -12.55
C ALA A 99 9.99 10.00 -12.36
N LEU A 100 9.79 10.80 -11.31
CA LEU A 100 10.64 11.95 -11.00
C LEU A 100 12.06 11.52 -10.60
N ALA A 101 12.22 10.43 -9.85
CA ALA A 101 13.54 9.87 -9.55
C ALA A 101 14.31 9.56 -10.84
N MET A 102 13.68 8.82 -11.76
CA MET A 102 14.31 8.43 -13.02
C MET A 102 14.59 9.63 -13.94
N ALA A 103 13.70 10.62 -13.97
CA ALA A 103 13.84 11.79 -14.83
C ALA A 103 14.86 12.82 -14.31
N LEU A 104 14.95 12.99 -12.99
CA LEU A 104 15.67 14.13 -12.40
C LEU A 104 16.94 13.75 -11.64
N GLN A 105 17.13 12.48 -11.26
CA GLN A 105 18.22 12.05 -10.38
C GLN A 105 19.14 10.99 -10.99
N ALA A 106 19.38 11.07 -12.31
CA ALA A 106 20.19 10.09 -13.02
C ALA A 106 21.60 9.90 -12.43
N LYS A 107 22.25 10.98 -11.96
CA LYS A 107 23.61 10.90 -11.38
C LYS A 107 23.60 10.21 -10.02
N GLU A 108 22.61 10.50 -9.19
CA GLU A 108 22.42 9.90 -7.87
C GLU A 108 22.07 8.42 -7.99
N LEU A 109 21.24 8.06 -8.97
CA LEU A 109 20.90 6.67 -9.28
C LEU A 109 22.14 5.86 -9.72
N ASP A 110 23.01 6.46 -10.55
CA ASP A 110 24.27 5.85 -10.97
C ASP A 110 25.22 5.64 -9.80
N ALA A 111 25.38 6.67 -8.97
CA ALA A 111 26.21 6.61 -7.77
C ALA A 111 25.68 5.57 -6.75
N ALA A 112 24.35 5.38 -6.69
CA ALA A 112 23.70 4.39 -5.84
C ALA A 112 23.73 2.97 -6.42
N GLY A 113 24.29 2.76 -7.62
CA GLY A 113 24.35 1.44 -8.26
C GLY A 113 22.99 0.90 -8.72
N CYS A 114 22.02 1.77 -8.97
CA CYS A 114 20.70 1.36 -9.45
C CYS A 114 20.78 0.83 -10.89
N LEU A 115 19.93 -0.15 -11.21
CA LEU A 115 19.90 -0.76 -12.54
C LEU A 115 19.26 0.17 -13.57
N LYS A 116 19.70 0.04 -14.82
CA LYS A 116 19.17 0.80 -15.97
C LYS A 116 18.65 -0.12 -17.05
N GLY A 117 17.54 0.30 -17.66
CA GLY A 117 16.94 -0.38 -18.82
C GLY A 117 16.25 -1.70 -18.46
N GLY A 118 15.42 -2.18 -19.38
CA GLY A 118 14.61 -3.38 -19.19
C GLY A 118 13.37 -3.15 -18.32
N VAL A 119 12.83 -4.24 -17.78
CA VAL A 119 11.66 -4.24 -16.88
C VAL A 119 12.16 -4.40 -15.46
N LEU A 120 12.16 -3.30 -14.72
CA LEU A 120 12.73 -3.21 -13.38
C LEU A 120 11.65 -3.01 -12.32
N THR A 121 11.93 -3.50 -11.12
CA THR A 121 11.14 -3.15 -9.93
C THR A 121 11.60 -1.78 -9.41
N PRO A 122 10.75 -1.03 -8.68
CA PRO A 122 11.20 0.22 -8.05
C PRO A 122 12.42 0.03 -7.15
N ALA A 123 12.49 -1.09 -6.41
CA ALA A 123 13.63 -1.40 -5.54
C ALA A 123 14.96 -1.50 -6.33
N SER A 124 14.94 -2.03 -7.55
CA SER A 124 16.13 -2.17 -8.39
C SER A 124 16.42 -0.94 -9.26
N ALA A 125 15.39 -0.21 -9.68
CA ALA A 125 15.52 0.96 -10.54
C ALA A 125 15.87 2.25 -9.80
N ILE A 126 15.35 2.43 -8.57
CA ILE A 126 15.49 3.68 -7.82
C ILE A 126 15.96 3.50 -6.37
N GLY A 127 15.91 2.28 -5.82
CA GLY A 127 16.51 1.92 -4.54
C GLY A 127 16.27 2.93 -3.42
N MET A 128 17.34 3.25 -2.67
CA MET A 128 17.27 4.21 -1.56
C MET A 128 17.04 5.66 -2.00
N VAL A 129 17.42 6.02 -3.23
CA VAL A 129 17.11 7.34 -3.80
C VAL A 129 15.59 7.52 -3.88
N GLY A 130 14.88 6.47 -4.34
CA GLY A 130 13.42 6.42 -4.37
C GLY A 130 12.80 6.51 -2.98
N ILE A 131 13.34 5.77 -2.00
CA ILE A 131 12.85 5.84 -0.61
C ILE A 131 12.95 7.25 -0.05
N GLU A 132 14.07 7.95 -0.28
CA GLU A 132 14.25 9.30 0.23
C GLU A 132 13.29 10.30 -0.43
N ARG A 133 13.04 10.17 -1.74
CA ARG A 133 11.99 10.95 -2.40
C ARG A 133 10.61 10.72 -1.79
N LEU A 134 10.25 9.45 -1.55
CA LEU A 134 8.95 9.10 -1.00
C LEU A 134 8.79 9.68 0.42
N ARG A 135 9.86 9.70 1.22
CA ARG A 135 9.87 10.41 2.51
C ARG A 135 9.59 11.90 2.36
N GLN A 136 10.27 12.56 1.43
CA GLN A 136 10.06 13.98 1.14
C GLN A 136 8.64 14.25 0.63
N ALA A 137 8.02 13.30 -0.07
CA ALA A 137 6.64 13.35 -0.52
C ALA A 137 5.61 13.04 0.59
N GLY A 138 6.05 12.74 1.82
CA GLY A 138 5.19 12.57 3.00
C GLY A 138 4.89 11.12 3.40
N LEU A 139 5.53 10.13 2.78
CA LEU A 139 5.44 8.72 3.17
C LEU A 139 6.41 8.40 4.31
N GLN A 140 6.03 7.47 5.17
CA GLN A 140 6.82 7.05 6.33
C GLN A 140 7.48 5.70 6.07
N PHE A 141 8.74 5.57 6.45
CA PHE A 141 9.52 4.33 6.36
C PHE A 141 10.36 4.19 7.62
N GLU A 142 10.01 3.22 8.46
CA GLU A 142 10.66 2.95 9.74
C GLU A 142 11.04 1.47 9.85
N THR A 143 12.12 1.20 10.59
CA THR A 143 12.55 -0.15 10.92
C THR A 143 12.97 -0.19 12.39
N ALA A 144 12.56 -1.23 13.11
CA ALA A 144 12.93 -1.45 14.50
C ALA A 144 13.21 -2.94 14.78
N PRO A 145 14.10 -3.28 15.72
CA PRO A 145 14.16 -4.62 16.30
C PRO A 145 12.81 -5.00 16.90
N MET A 146 12.43 -6.28 16.79
CA MET A 146 11.35 -6.85 17.57
C MET A 146 11.95 -7.62 18.75
N GLU A 147 11.55 -7.22 19.96
CA GLU A 147 11.83 -7.97 21.19
C GLU A 147 11.01 -9.27 21.27
#